data_AF-A0A849RTL8-F1
#
_entry.id   AF-A0A849RTL8-F1
#
_cell.length_a   1.000
_cell.length_b   1.000
_cell.length_c   1.000
_cell.angle_alpha   90.00
_cell.angle_beta   90.00
_cell.angle_gamma   90.00
#
_symmetry.space_group_name_H-M   'P 1'
#
loop_
_entity.id
_entity.type
_entity.pdbx_description
1 polymer ?
#
loop_
_entity_poly.entity_id
_entity_poly.type
_entity_poly.pdbx_seq_one_letter_code
_entity_poly.pdbx_strand_id
1 'polypeptide(L)' 'MRTADATAEVFMTAFESLPKSEREAIMQRLFANPALKEDLIDVATWYERHTERAIPYQRVRGRLKKAGRL' A
#
# COMPACT_ATOMS: atom_id res chain seq x y z
N MET A 1 -5.41 -18.56 -13.24
CA MET A 1 -5.03 -17.15 -12.99
C MET A 1 -6.15 -16.26 -13.48
N ARG A 2 -6.52 -15.23 -12.71
CA ARG A 2 -7.41 -14.19 -13.25
C ARG A 2 -6.60 -13.37 -14.25
N THR A 3 -7.24 -12.83 -15.29
CA THR A 3 -6.56 -12.04 -16.34
C THR A 3 -5.76 -10.87 -15.76
N ALA A 4 -6.27 -10.25 -14.69
CA ALA A 4 -5.57 -9.19 -13.94
C ALA A 4 -4.23 -9.65 -13.35
N ASP A 5 -4.12 -10.90 -12.88
CA ASP A 5 -2.88 -11.43 -12.31
C ASP A 5 -1.80 -11.60 -13.39
N ALA A 6 -2.20 -12.08 -14.57
CA ALA A 6 -1.30 -12.24 -15.72
C ALA A 6 -0.79 -10.88 -16.24
N THR A 7 -1.65 -9.88 -16.28
CA THR A 7 -1.25 -8.52 -16.67
C THR A 7 -0.25 -7.93 -15.66
N ALA A 8 -0.48 -8.11 -14.36
CA ALA A 8 0.42 -7.64 -13.32
C ALA A 8 1.81 -8.29 -13.43
N GLU A 9 1.88 -9.60 -13.66
CA GLU A 9 3.15 -10.32 -13.83
C GLU A 9 3.97 -9.82 -15.03
N VAL A 10 3.31 -9.49 -16.14
CA VAL A 10 3.99 -8.92 -17.33
C VAL A 10 4.59 -7.57 -17.01
N PHE A 11 3.85 -6.67 -16.35
CA PHE A 11 4.37 -5.36 -15.96
C PHE A 11 5.49 -5.46 -14.93
N MET A 12 5.39 -6.37 -13.97
CA MET A 12 6.45 -6.59 -12.98
C MET A 12 7.72 -7.13 -13.63
N THR A 13 7.61 -8.11 -14.51
CA THR A 13 8.74 -8.66 -15.27
C THR A 13 9.43 -7.56 -16.08
N ALA A 14 8.64 -6.73 -16.79
CA ALA A 14 9.16 -5.61 -17.56
C ALA A 14 9.89 -4.60 -16.65
N PHE A 15 9.27 -4.19 -15.55
CA PHE A 15 9.85 -3.25 -14.59
C PHE A 15 11.16 -3.76 -13.97
N GLU A 16 11.21 -5.03 -13.57
CA GLU A 16 12.39 -5.65 -12.93
C GLU A 16 13.57 -5.77 -13.89
N SER A 17 13.29 -5.94 -15.18
CA SER A 17 14.31 -6.00 -16.24
C SER A 17 15.00 -4.67 -16.54
N LEU A 18 14.42 -3.54 -16.08
CA LEU A 18 14.95 -2.22 -16.36
C LEU A 18 16.24 -1.91 -15.57
N PRO A 19 17.14 -1.07 -16.13
CA PRO A 19 18.23 -0.49 -15.38
C PRO A 19 17.74 0.29 -14.15
N LYS A 20 18.60 0.39 -13.13
CA LYS A 20 18.27 1.07 -11.87
C LYS A 20 17.74 2.50 -12.07
N SER A 21 18.37 3.28 -12.95
CA SER A 21 17.98 4.66 -13.25
C SER A 21 16.56 4.76 -13.81
N GLU A 22 16.15 3.81 -14.64
CA GLU A 22 14.81 3.79 -15.23
C GLU A 22 13.76 3.36 -14.20
N ARG A 23 14.10 2.38 -13.34
CA ARG A 23 13.24 2.03 -12.20
C ARG A 23 13.03 3.21 -11.26
N GLU A 24 14.09 3.94 -10.93
CA GLU A 24 14.01 5.16 -10.13
C GLU A 24 13.11 6.22 -10.77
N ALA A 25 13.24 6.44 -12.09
CA ALA A 25 12.39 7.38 -12.81
C ALA A 25 10.90 6.96 -12.82
N ILE A 26 10.60 5.67 -12.88
CA ILE A 26 9.23 5.15 -12.73
C ILE A 26 8.72 5.40 -11.32
N MET A 27 9.50 5.06 -10.28
CA MET A 27 9.13 5.27 -8.89
C MET A 27 8.83 6.75 -8.60
N GLN A 28 9.67 7.66 -9.10
CA GLN A 28 9.43 9.11 -8.96
C GLN A 28 8.08 9.53 -9.57
N ARG A 29 7.71 8.98 -10.74
CA ARG A 29 6.41 9.30 -11.38
C ARG A 29 5.23 8.72 -10.60
N LEU A 30 5.36 7.52 -10.05
CA LEU A 30 4.34 6.91 -9.19
C LEU A 30 4.10 7.78 -7.95
N PHE A 31 5.16 8.22 -7.29
CA PHE A 31 5.06 9.08 -6.09
C PHE A 31 4.65 10.54 -6.39
N ALA A 32 4.91 11.04 -7.60
CA ALA A 32 4.48 12.37 -8.01
C ALA A 32 2.96 12.47 -8.24
N ASN A 33 2.29 11.36 -8.53
CA ASN A 33 0.84 11.30 -8.61
C ASN A 33 0.24 11.13 -7.20
N PRO A 34 -0.53 12.11 -6.68
CA PRO A 34 -1.06 12.05 -5.33
C PRO A 34 -1.92 10.80 -5.07
N ALA A 35 -2.76 10.38 -6.02
CA ALA A 35 -3.64 9.23 -5.84
C ALA A 35 -2.82 7.93 -5.71
N LEU A 36 -1.88 7.71 -6.63
CA LEU A 36 -1.05 6.51 -6.61
C LEU A 36 -0.10 6.48 -5.41
N LYS A 37 0.39 7.63 -4.98
CA LYS A 37 1.20 7.74 -3.76
C LYS A 37 0.41 7.27 -2.53
N GLU A 38 -0.81 7.77 -2.34
CA GLU A 38 -1.64 7.35 -1.20
C GLU A 38 -1.93 5.84 -1.27
N ASP A 39 -2.30 5.32 -2.44
CA ASP A 39 -2.54 3.87 -2.63
C ASP A 39 -1.30 3.03 -2.26
N LEU A 40 -0.11 3.45 -2.70
CA LEU A 40 1.15 2.75 -2.38
C LEU A 40 1.46 2.77 -0.88
N ILE A 41 1.23 3.91 -0.21
CA ILE A 41 1.43 4.04 1.24
C ILE A 41 0.44 3.15 2.01
N ASP A 42 -0.81 3.15 1.60
CA ASP A 42 -1.86 2.34 2.24
C ASP A 42 -1.57 0.84 2.09
N VAL A 43 -1.20 0.39 0.89
CA VAL A 43 -0.84 -1.01 0.64
C VAL A 43 0.41 -1.40 1.41
N ALA A 44 1.45 -0.57 1.42
CA ALA A 44 2.67 -0.83 2.20
C ALA A 44 2.38 -0.92 3.70
N THR A 45 1.60 0.03 4.23
CA THR A 45 1.17 0.04 5.64
C THR A 45 0.35 -1.20 5.98
N TRP A 46 -0.52 -1.65 5.06
CA TRP A 46 -1.26 -2.89 5.24
C TRP A 46 -0.30 -4.08 5.30
N TYR A 47 0.65 -4.23 4.37
CA TYR A 47 1.62 -5.33 4.40
C TYR A 47 2.45 -5.36 5.68
N GLU A 48 2.84 -4.22 6.23
CA GLU A 48 3.57 -4.17 7.50
C GLU A 48 2.71 -4.64 8.68
N ARG A 49 1.40 -4.38 8.63
CA ARG A 49 0.49 -4.50 9.78
C ARG A 49 -0.54 -5.61 9.66
N HIS A 50 -0.63 -6.31 8.53
CA HIS A 50 -1.68 -7.29 8.26
C HIS A 50 -1.63 -8.50 9.22
N THR A 51 -0.47 -8.76 9.83
CA THR A 51 -0.29 -9.80 10.85
C THR A 51 -0.59 -9.31 12.26
N GLU A 52 -0.75 -8.00 12.47
CA GLU A 52 -1.13 -7.44 13.77
C GLU A 52 -2.52 -7.92 14.15
N ARG A 53 -2.71 -8.22 15.45
CA ARG A 53 -4.03 -8.59 15.96
C ARG A 53 -4.95 -7.39 15.85
N ALA A 54 -5.93 -7.49 14.94
CA ALA A 54 -6.96 -6.46 14.81
C ALA A 54 -7.68 -6.22 16.14
N ILE A 55 -7.77 -4.95 16.53
CA ILE A 55 -8.56 -4.54 17.69
C ILE A 55 -9.96 -4.18 17.17
N PRO A 56 -11.04 -4.83 17.64
CA PRO A 56 -12.39 -4.50 17.22
C PRO A 56 -12.69 -3.02 17.46
N TYR A 57 -13.31 -2.37 16.47
CA TYR A 57 -13.61 -0.94 16.51
C TYR A 57 -14.32 -0.51 17.81
N GLN A 58 -15.27 -1.32 18.31
CA GLN A 58 -15.99 -1.01 19.55
C GLN A 58 -15.06 -0.90 20.77
N ARG A 59 -13.98 -1.71 20.82
CA ARG A 59 -12.98 -1.61 21.90
C ARG A 59 -12.16 -0.32 21.78
N VAL A 60 -11.76 0.06 20.57
CA VAL A 60 -11.04 1.31 20.32
C VAL A 60 -11.90 2.52 20.69
N ARG A 61 -13.14 2.57 20.18
CA ARG A 61 -14.12 3.63 20.48
C ARG A 61 -14.40 3.75 21.97
N GLY A 62 -14.55 2.62 22.68
CA GLY A 62 -14.73 2.62 24.13
C GLY A 62 -13.55 3.22 24.89
N ARG A 63 -12.31 2.93 24.46
CA ARG A 63 -11.10 3.54 25.04
C ARG A 63 -11.04 5.05 24.78
N LEU A 64 -11.36 5.49 23.56
CA LEU A 64 -11.31 6.91 23.20
C LEU A 64 -12.34 7.74 23.97
N LYS A 65 -13.57 7.23 24.14
CA LYS A 65 -14.59 7.86 24.99
C LYS A 65 -14.13 8.02 26.44
N LYS A 66 -13.54 6.96 27.03
CA LYS A 66 -12.99 7.03 28.39
C LYS A 66 -11.84 8.04 28.53
N ALA A 67 -11.09 8.27 27.45
CA ALA A 67 -10.00 9.24 27.41
C ALA A 67 -10.45 10.67 27.07
N GLY A 68 -11.74 10.93 26.86
CA GLY A 68 -12.26 12.25 26.48
C GLY A 68 -11.80 12.74 25.11
N ARG A 69 -11.39 11.82 24.22
CA ARG A 69 -10.88 12.11 22.86
C ARG A 69 -11.95 11.91 21.77
N LEU A 70 -13.20 11.73 22.19
CA LEU A 70 -14.35 11.39 21.35
C LEU A 70 -15.64 11.87 22.01
#